data_AF-A0A7X4CNS3-F1
#
_entry.id   AF-A0A7X4CNS3-F1
#
_cell.length_a   1.000
_cell.length_b   1.000
_cell.length_c   1.000
_cell.angle_alpha   90.00
_cell.angle_beta   90.00
_cell.angle_gamma   90.00
#
_symmetry.space_group_name_H-M   'P 1'
#
loop_
_entity.id
_entity.type
_entity.pdbx_description
1 polymer ?
#
loop_
_entity_poly.entity_id
_entity_poly.type
_entity_poly.pdbx_seq_one_letter_code
_entity_poly.pdbx_strand_id
1 'polypeptide(L)'
;MSDIEKTETVLFGVSVDSVDSHKRFREQEKFGFALLADTEFEVSKQYSGIIERFNASKRTTFIIDKAGYIRAIDKDVKVRTHGEDVVTLLNKIIPKIEVGQPAPDFIAKDAEGNTYQLSKLHEKKNVVLSFYPRDFGRG
;
A
#
# COMPACT_ATOMS: atom_id res chain seq x y z
N MET A 1 4.29 14.83 -4.95
CA MET A 1 3.85 13.46 -4.61
C MET A 1 3.18 13.51 -3.26
N SER A 2 2.01 12.87 -3.13
CA SER A 2 1.29 12.74 -1.86
C SER A 2 2.08 11.88 -0.87
N ASP A 3 1.76 11.97 0.42
CA ASP A 3 2.42 11.14 1.43
C ASP A 3 2.15 9.64 1.24
N ILE A 4 1.02 9.28 0.61
CA ILE A 4 0.69 7.90 0.22
C ILE A 4 1.58 7.43 -0.95
N GLU A 5 1.86 8.28 -1.93
CA GLU A 5 2.74 7.90 -3.06
C GLU A 5 4.18 7.64 -2.59
N LYS A 6 4.64 8.33 -1.53
CA LYS A 6 5.96 8.09 -0.92
C LYS A 6 6.09 6.71 -0.29
N THR A 7 4.98 6.03 0.00
CA THR A 7 4.97 4.66 0.53
C THR A 7 4.89 3.60 -0.56
N GLU A 8 5.19 3.96 -1.82
CA GLU A 8 5.05 3.08 -2.99
C GLU A 8 3.64 2.46 -3.10
N THR A 9 2.62 3.22 -2.67
CA THR A 9 1.23 2.77 -2.60
C THR A 9 0.38 3.51 -3.62
N VAL A 10 -0.44 2.78 -4.37
CA VAL A 10 -1.49 3.35 -5.22
C VAL A 10 -2.78 3.45 -4.42
N LEU A 11 -3.46 4.59 -4.53
CA LEU A 11 -4.77 4.80 -3.94
C LEU A 11 -5.85 4.74 -5.03
N PHE A 12 -6.89 3.95 -4.78
CA PHE A 12 -8.11 3.93 -5.57
C PHE A 12 -9.30 4.31 -4.70
N GLY A 13 -10.10 5.26 -5.16
CA GLY A 13 -11.47 5.42 -4.67
C GLY A 13 -12.38 4.48 -5.45
N VAL A 14 -13.27 3.75 -4.78
CA VAL A 14 -14.23 2.86 -5.43
C VAL A 14 -15.62 3.28 -5.01
N SER A 15 -16.51 3.47 -5.99
CA SER A 15 -17.94 3.60 -5.73
C SER A 15 -18.73 3.02 -6.88
N VAL A 16 -20.04 2.87 -6.66
CA VAL A 16 -21.00 2.35 -7.64
C VAL A 16 -21.40 3.38 -8.70
N ASP A 17 -20.81 4.58 -8.66
CA ASP A 17 -21.04 5.62 -9.64
C ASP A 17 -20.47 5.23 -11.01
N SER A 18 -21.05 5.81 -12.07
CA SER A 18 -20.58 5.58 -13.43
C SER A 18 -19.26 6.29 -13.71
N VAL A 19 -18.54 5.79 -14.73
CA VAL A 19 -17.32 6.42 -15.24
C VAL A 19 -17.52 7.90 -15.58
N ASP A 20 -18.67 8.27 -16.15
CA ASP A 20 -18.95 9.66 -16.51
C ASP A 20 -19.25 10.54 -15.28
N SER A 21 -19.88 9.99 -14.25
CA SER A 21 -20.02 10.67 -12.95
C SER A 21 -18.64 10.95 -12.34
N HIS A 22 -17.75 9.95 -12.37
CA HIS A 22 -16.36 10.08 -11.90
C HIS A 22 -15.56 11.13 -12.65
N LYS A 23 -15.71 11.23 -13.99
CA LYS A 23 -15.06 12.28 -14.78
C LYS A 23 -15.48 13.67 -14.30
N ARG A 24 -16.80 13.91 -14.17
CA ARG A 24 -17.35 15.19 -13.72
C ARG A 24 -16.90 15.51 -12.29
N PHE A 25 -16.92 14.52 -11.41
CA PHE A 25 -16.49 14.69 -10.01
C PHE A 25 -15.00 15.01 -9.90
N ARG A 26 -14.16 14.36 -10.71
CA ARG A 26 -12.72 14.64 -10.79
C ARG A 26 -12.41 16.05 -11.29
N GLU A 27 -13.17 16.54 -12.26
CA GLU A 27 -13.05 17.92 -12.77
C GLU A 27 -13.35 18.96 -11.68
N GLN A 28 -14.28 18.67 -10.78
CA GLN A 28 -14.71 19.54 -9.68
C GLN A 28 -13.75 19.52 -8.49
N GLU A 29 -13.45 18.33 -7.96
CA GLU A 29 -12.79 18.17 -6.65
C GLU A 29 -11.26 18.04 -6.73
N LYS A 30 -10.67 17.93 -7.93
CA LYS A 30 -9.21 17.90 -8.18
C LYS A 30 -8.39 17.05 -7.20
N PHE A 31 -8.81 15.81 -6.96
CA PHE A 31 -8.04 14.86 -6.14
C PHE A 31 -7.02 14.06 -6.99
N GLY A 32 -5.93 13.65 -6.33
CA GLY A 32 -4.74 13.05 -6.97
C GLY A 32 -4.80 11.53 -7.23
N PHE A 33 -5.91 10.86 -6.92
CA PHE A 33 -6.04 9.40 -7.05
C PHE A 33 -7.06 9.00 -8.12
N ALA A 34 -7.02 7.75 -8.56
CA ALA A 34 -7.96 7.23 -9.55
C ALA A 34 -9.27 6.77 -8.90
N LEU A 35 -10.39 6.93 -9.61
CA LEU A 35 -11.69 6.40 -9.21
C LEU A 35 -12.05 5.20 -10.08
N LEU A 36 -12.47 4.11 -9.44
CA LEU A 36 -12.97 2.90 -10.08
C LEU A 36 -14.50 2.92 -10.00
N ALA A 37 -15.15 2.69 -11.13
CA ALA A 37 -16.60 2.57 -11.24
C ALA A 37 -17.01 1.11 -11.06
N ASP A 38 -17.78 0.83 -10.01
CA ASP A 38 -18.30 -0.49 -9.66
C ASP A 38 -19.82 -0.55 -9.92
N THR A 39 -20.22 -0.26 -11.17
CA THR A 39 -21.65 -0.10 -11.53
C THR A 39 -22.46 -1.38 -11.35
N GLU A 40 -21.82 -2.54 -11.40
CA GLU A 40 -22.43 -3.87 -11.21
C GLU A 40 -22.34 -4.37 -9.75
N PHE A 41 -21.77 -3.56 -8.85
CA PHE A 41 -21.59 -3.83 -7.44
C PHE A 41 -20.70 -5.05 -7.13
N GLU A 42 -19.95 -5.56 -8.10
CA GLU A 42 -19.14 -6.78 -7.96
C GLU A 42 -18.07 -6.59 -6.88
N VAL A 43 -17.36 -5.47 -6.92
CA VAL A 43 -16.30 -5.18 -5.97
C VAL A 43 -16.90 -4.87 -4.59
N SER A 44 -17.96 -4.06 -4.56
CA SER A 44 -18.64 -3.69 -3.31
C SER A 44 -19.22 -4.91 -2.60
N LYS A 45 -19.83 -5.87 -3.31
CA LYS A 45 -20.36 -7.11 -2.71
C LYS A 45 -19.26 -7.96 -2.07
N GLN A 46 -18.10 -8.04 -2.71
CA GLN A 46 -16.98 -8.87 -2.25
C GLN A 46 -16.23 -8.25 -1.07
N TYR A 47 -16.06 -6.92 -1.06
CA TYR A 47 -15.21 -6.24 -0.08
C TYR A 47 -16.01 -5.54 1.02
N SER A 48 -16.68 -4.45 0.69
CA SER A 48 -17.25 -3.53 1.67
C SER A 48 -18.68 -3.89 2.10
N GLY A 49 -19.41 -4.59 1.24
CA GLY A 49 -20.87 -4.74 1.29
C GLY A 49 -21.60 -3.51 0.73
N ILE A 50 -22.91 -3.68 0.49
CA ILE A 50 -23.79 -2.62 -0.02
C ILE A 50 -24.70 -2.12 1.11
N ILE A 51 -25.05 -0.84 1.05
CA ILE A 51 -26.18 -0.25 1.78
C ILE A 51 -27.37 -0.20 0.82
N GLU A 52 -28.18 -1.26 0.80
CA GLU A 52 -29.24 -1.46 -0.21
C GLU A 52 -30.21 -0.29 -0.32
N ARG A 53 -30.60 0.31 0.82
CA ARG A 53 -31.51 1.47 0.88
C ARG A 53 -31.02 2.66 0.06
N PHE A 54 -29.71 2.86 -0.05
CA PHE A 54 -29.10 3.99 -0.74
C PHE A 54 -28.39 3.58 -2.03
N ASN A 55 -28.46 2.30 -2.39
CA ASN A 55 -27.75 1.74 -3.54
C ASN A 55 -26.28 2.17 -3.56
N ALA A 56 -25.57 2.05 -2.43
CA ALA A 56 -24.23 2.59 -2.24
C ALA A 56 -23.30 1.59 -1.56
N SER A 57 -21.99 1.66 -1.83
CA SER A 57 -20.98 0.89 -1.11
C SER A 57 -20.91 1.31 0.36
N LYS A 58 -20.69 0.38 1.28
CA LYS A 58 -20.35 0.74 2.67
C LYS A 58 -19.00 1.45 2.69
N ARG A 59 -18.90 2.52 3.47
CA ARG A 59 -17.64 3.26 3.65
C ARG A 59 -16.65 2.40 4.44
N THR A 60 -15.71 1.78 3.75
CA THR A 60 -14.66 0.94 4.34
C THR A 60 -13.38 1.10 3.52
N THR A 61 -12.24 1.16 4.18
CA THR A 61 -10.93 1.20 3.54
C THR A 61 -10.19 -0.11 3.79
N PHE A 62 -9.65 -0.68 2.72
CA PHE A 62 -8.84 -1.88 2.76
C PHE A 62 -7.43 -1.52 2.36
N ILE A 63 -6.44 -2.00 3.13
CA ILE A 63 -5.04 -1.88 2.77
C ILE A 63 -4.52 -3.25 2.39
N ILE A 64 -4.11 -3.39 1.13
CA ILE A 64 -3.62 -4.63 0.52
C ILE A 64 -2.13 -4.46 0.24
N ASP A 65 -1.33 -5.43 0.64
CA ASP A 65 0.12 -5.37 0.41
C ASP A 65 0.54 -5.87 -0.97
N LYS A 66 1.84 -5.74 -1.28
CA LYS A 66 2.42 -6.16 -2.57
C LYS A 66 2.27 -7.67 -2.86
N ALA A 67 2.02 -8.49 -1.84
CA ALA A 67 1.78 -9.92 -1.98
C ALA A 67 0.28 -10.27 -2.16
N GLY A 68 -0.60 -9.26 -2.17
CA GLY A 68 -2.03 -9.42 -2.40
C GLY A 68 -2.85 -9.71 -1.14
N TYR A 69 -2.27 -9.55 0.04
CA TYR A 69 -2.98 -9.83 1.30
C TYR A 69 -3.51 -8.55 1.94
N ILE A 70 -4.72 -8.63 2.50
CA ILE A 70 -5.28 -7.56 3.33
C ILE A 70 -4.47 -7.46 4.63
N ARG A 71 -3.88 -6.29 4.88
CA ARG A 71 -3.12 -5.97 6.11
C ARG A 71 -3.91 -5.14 7.10
N ALA A 72 -4.90 -4.37 6.64
CA ALA A 72 -5.78 -3.59 7.49
C ALA A 72 -7.16 -3.38 6.85
N ILE A 73 -8.17 -3.25 7.71
CA ILE A 73 -9.54 -2.85 7.35
C ILE A 73 -9.95 -1.73 8.30
N ASP A 74 -10.26 -0.56 7.76
CA ASP A 74 -10.78 0.58 8.50
C ASP A 74 -12.24 0.84 8.13
N LYS A 75 -13.14 0.70 9.11
CA LYS A 75 -14.59 0.94 8.95
C LYS A 75 -15.03 2.28 9.56
N ASP A 76 -14.17 2.95 10.33
CA ASP A 76 -14.46 4.21 11.01
C ASP A 76 -13.89 5.41 10.24
N VAL A 77 -14.07 5.37 8.92
CA VAL A 77 -13.50 6.36 7.99
C VAL A 77 -14.09 7.74 8.24
N LYS A 78 -13.24 8.67 8.69
CA LYS A 78 -13.58 10.08 8.86
C LYS A 78 -13.18 10.88 7.63
N VAL A 79 -14.15 11.41 6.90
CA VAL A 79 -13.93 12.15 5.65
C VAL A 79 -12.88 13.25 5.79
N ARG A 80 -12.89 13.99 6.90
CA ARG A 80 -12.00 15.14 7.13
C ARG A 80 -10.53 14.76 7.28
N THR A 81 -10.23 13.57 7.80
CA THR A 81 -8.86 13.13 8.15
C THR A 81 -8.40 11.93 7.31
N HIS A 82 -9.22 11.49 6.35
CA HIS A 82 -9.07 10.18 5.74
C HIS A 82 -7.68 9.92 5.14
N GLY A 83 -7.11 10.90 4.42
CA GLY A 83 -5.77 10.75 3.84
C GLY A 83 -4.68 10.54 4.90
N GLU A 84 -4.73 11.29 6.00
CA GLU A 84 -3.79 11.18 7.12
C GLU A 84 -3.96 9.86 7.87
N ASP A 85 -5.22 9.43 8.05
CA ASP A 85 -5.55 8.14 8.67
C ASP A 85 -5.00 6.97 7.84
N VAL A 86 -5.11 7.04 6.51
CA VAL A 86 -4.53 6.04 5.58
C VAL A 86 -3.00 6.03 5.68
N VAL A 87 -2.34 7.18 5.67
CA VAL A 87 -0.87 7.25 5.85
C VAL A 87 -0.44 6.66 7.19
N THR A 88 -1.18 6.95 8.26
CA THR A 88 -0.91 6.41 9.60
C THR A 88 -1.05 4.88 9.62
N LEU A 89 -2.09 4.34 9.00
CA LEU A 89 -2.29 2.90 8.88
C LEU A 89 -1.19 2.25 8.02
N LEU A 90 -0.81 2.87 6.90
CA LEU A 90 0.28 2.41 6.05
C LEU A 90 1.60 2.34 6.82
N ASN A 91 1.96 3.39 7.57
CA ASN A 91 3.17 3.41 8.39
C ASN A 91 3.16 2.35 9.51
N LYS A 92 1.98 1.91 9.97
CA LYS A 92 1.88 0.84 10.97
C LYS A 92 2.12 -0.55 10.38
N ILE A 93 1.78 -0.75 9.10
CA ILE A 93 1.91 -2.07 8.44
C ILE A 93 3.17 -2.19 7.59
N ILE A 94 3.74 -1.08 7.13
CA ILE A 94 4.99 -1.07 6.38
C ILE A 94 6.11 -1.21 7.40
N PRO A 95 6.96 -2.25 7.30
CA PRO A 95 8.08 -2.42 8.22
C PRO A 95 9.00 -1.21 8.14
N LYS A 96 9.12 -0.48 9.25
CA LYS A 96 10.07 0.61 9.38
C LYS A 96 11.32 0.07 10.06
N ILE A 97 12.44 0.10 9.37
CA ILE A 97 13.74 -0.25 9.96
C ILE A 97 14.17 0.92 10.84
N GLU A 98 14.29 0.68 12.15
CA GLU A 98 14.71 1.68 13.13
C GLU A 98 15.92 1.17 13.94
N VAL A 99 16.80 2.09 14.34
CA VAL A 99 17.98 1.75 15.15
C VAL A 99 17.53 1.16 16.48
N GLY A 100 18.12 0.03 16.86
CA GLY A 100 17.81 -0.70 18.09
C GLY A 100 16.76 -1.79 17.93
N GLN A 101 16.06 -1.87 16.80
CA GLN A 101 15.21 -3.02 16.46
C GLN A 101 16.04 -4.14 15.81
N PRO A 102 15.66 -5.42 15.96
CA PRO A 102 16.24 -6.50 15.18
C PRO A 102 16.12 -6.22 13.68
N ALA A 103 17.23 -6.34 12.95
CA ALA A 103 17.21 -6.21 11.50
C ALA A 103 16.36 -7.34 10.88
N PRO A 104 15.48 -7.06 9.89
CA PRO A 104 14.73 -8.09 9.20
C PRO A 104 15.67 -9.13 8.58
N ASP A 105 15.33 -10.42 8.73
CA ASP A 105 16.11 -11.48 8.10
C ASP A 105 15.99 -11.38 6.57
N PHE A 106 17.05 -11.74 5.87
CA PHE A 106 17.08 -11.79 4.42
C PHE A 106 17.92 -12.97 3.94
N ILE A 107 17.66 -13.40 2.71
CA ILE A 107 18.48 -14.38 2.00
C ILE A 107 18.92 -13.75 0.69
N ALA A 108 20.24 -13.71 0.45
CA ALA A 108 20.83 -13.14 -0.76
C ALA A 108 22.00 -14.00 -1.26
N LYS A 109 22.35 -13.83 -2.53
CA LYS A 109 23.50 -14.50 -3.15
C LYS A 109 24.60 -13.49 -3.49
N ASP A 110 25.85 -13.92 -3.37
CA ASP A 110 26.99 -13.17 -3.91
C ASP A 110 27.18 -13.45 -5.41
N ALA A 111 28.22 -12.85 -6.00
CA ALA A 111 28.57 -13.01 -7.41
C ALA A 111 28.97 -14.44 -7.81
N GLU A 112 29.35 -15.28 -6.85
CA GLU A 112 29.70 -16.69 -7.05
C GLU A 112 28.50 -17.62 -6.84
N GLY A 113 27.35 -17.08 -6.42
CA GLY A 113 26.14 -17.83 -6.15
C GLY A 113 26.05 -18.41 -4.73
N ASN A 114 27.00 -18.11 -3.85
CA ASN A 114 26.96 -18.54 -2.45
C ASN A 114 25.78 -17.86 -1.75
N THR A 115 25.00 -18.63 -0.97
CA THR A 115 23.82 -18.12 -0.28
C THR A 115 24.14 -17.68 1.13
N TYR A 116 23.76 -16.45 1.46
CA TYR A 116 23.88 -15.86 2.79
C TYR A 116 22.50 -15.61 3.36
N GLN A 117 22.34 -15.87 4.66
CA GLN A 117 21.16 -15.53 5.43
C GLN A 117 21.59 -14.73 6.65
N LEU A 118 20.97 -13.58 6.90
CA LEU A 118 21.39 -12.68 7.99
C LEU A 118 21.34 -13.38 9.34
N SER A 119 20.25 -14.10 9.61
CA SER A 119 20.08 -14.84 10.86
C SER A 119 21.16 -15.88 11.13
N LYS A 120 21.84 -16.42 10.10
CA LYS A 120 22.95 -17.36 10.26
C LYS A 120 24.27 -16.72 10.69
N LEU A 121 24.38 -15.39 10.54
CA LEU A 121 25.53 -14.57 10.91
C LEU A 121 25.40 -13.95 12.31
N HIS A 122 24.19 -13.96 12.88
CA HIS A 122 23.93 -13.48 14.24
C HIS A 122 24.91 -14.10 15.25
N GLU A 123 25.35 -13.29 16.20
CA GLU A 123 26.31 -13.63 17.27
C GLU A 123 27.71 -14.06 16.80
N LYS A 124 27.92 -14.30 15.50
CA LYS A 124 29.21 -14.73 14.93
C LYS A 124 30.00 -13.56 14.37
N LYS A 125 29.33 -12.63 13.68
CA LYS A 125 29.97 -11.51 12.99
C LYS A 125 29.09 -10.27 13.03
N ASN A 126 29.74 -9.11 13.11
CA ASN A 126 29.09 -7.85 12.78
C ASN A 126 28.87 -7.78 11.26
N VAL A 127 27.73 -7.23 10.84
CA VAL A 127 27.33 -7.14 9.43
C VAL A 127 27.15 -5.68 9.05
N VAL A 128 27.76 -5.27 7.95
CA VAL A 128 27.56 -3.96 7.33
C VAL A 128 26.91 -4.19 5.97
N LEU A 129 25.76 -3.56 5.72
CA LEU A 129 25.12 -3.54 4.41
C LEU A 129 25.33 -2.17 3.79
N SER A 130 26.08 -2.11 2.69
CA SER A 130 26.30 -0.88 1.92
C SER A 130 25.61 -1.00 0.57
N PHE A 131 24.55 -0.22 0.36
CA PHE A 131 23.79 -0.22 -0.89
C PHE A 131 24.38 0.81 -1.85
N TYR A 132 24.69 0.39 -3.08
CA TYR A 132 25.13 1.27 -4.15
C TYR A 132 24.15 1.21 -5.33
N PRO A 133 23.97 2.29 -6.11
CA PRO A 133 23.07 2.31 -7.26
C PRO A 133 23.44 1.25 -8.31
N ARG A 134 22.47 0.91 -9.17
CA ARG A 134 22.69 -0.01 -10.30
C ARG A 134 23.95 0.40 -11.08
N ASP A 135 24.83 -0.57 -11.30
CA ASP A 135 25.99 -0.40 -12.15
C ASP A 135 25.53 -0.29 -13.61
N PHE A 136 25.62 0.91 -14.18
CA PHE A 136 25.42 1.16 -15.60
C PHE A 136 26.77 0.99 -16.31
N GLY A 137 27.29 -0.24 -16.33
CA GLY A 137 28.39 -0.59 -17.22
C GLY A 137 27.99 -0.20 -18.65
N ARG A 138 28.88 0.47 -19.39
CA ARG A 138 28.67 0.82 -20.81
C ARG A 138 28.50 -0.48 -21.59
N GLY A 139 27.24 -0.88 -21.81
CA GLY A 139 26.83 -1.78 -22.88
C GLY A 139 26.83 -1.05 -24.21
#